data_AF-A0A4R8J1U8-F1
#
_entry.id   AF-A0A4R8J1U8-F1
#
_cell.length_a   1.000
_cell.length_b   1.000
_cell.length_c   1.000
_cell.angle_alpha   90.00
_cell.angle_beta   90.00
_cell.angle_gamma   90.00
#
_symmetry.space_group_name_H-M   'P 1'
#
loop_
_entity.id
_entity.type
_entity.pdbx_description
1 polymer ?
#
loop_
_entity_poly.entity_id
_entity_poly.type
_entity_poly.pdbx_seq_one_letter_code
_entity_poly.pdbx_strand_id
1 'polypeptide(L)'
;MSVEHLHAVPHLTTALSGPLHDIESHFLAHQAHIEAWFRSEWVKTPAPFYASVDLRNAGFKLAPVDTNLFPAGFNNLNEAFMPLCIQAAQAAIERVCPDAAKVLIIPESHTRNPYYLESVATLTEIIRKGGFEVRIASLNEELPLPQTIELESGRSVLLEKPERRDKRLTLGDDFDPCVVLLNNDLSGGRPAILENLDQKVIPPLNLGWADRLKSEHFAHYRSVAQEFARMAEIDPWFIDPLFRNCGEINFMKRDGEECLHKNVTRLLGDIQKKYDEYNIDKPPYVIIKADAGTYGMGIMSVQSAEEALELNRKQRTKMSKSKGGQAVTQVIMQEGVYTFETWGEQQAVAEPVVYMLDHFVVGGFYRVHKERGSTENLNAPGMHFEPLAFAESCNTPDESKAPDANPNRFYAYGVIARLALLAAAREYAEHP
;
A
#
# COMPACT_ATOMS: atom_id res chain seq x y z
N MET A 1 -3.61 -35.71 -5.50
CA MET A 1 -3.42 -35.17 -6.86
C MET A 1 -2.64 -33.90 -6.71
N SER A 2 -1.34 -33.93 -7.01
CA SER A 2 -0.48 -32.74 -6.99
C SER A 2 -0.90 -31.84 -8.15
N VAL A 3 -1.39 -30.65 -7.83
CA VAL A 3 -1.62 -29.63 -8.85
C VAL A 3 -0.23 -29.13 -9.26
N GLU A 4 0.28 -29.60 -10.39
CA GLU A 4 1.44 -28.99 -11.04
C GLU A 4 1.01 -27.61 -11.58
N HIS A 5 1.20 -26.58 -10.77
CA HIS A 5 1.13 -25.21 -11.24
C HIS A 5 2.43 -24.89 -12.00
N LEU A 6 2.44 -25.17 -13.30
CA LEU A 6 3.41 -24.64 -14.28
C LEU A 6 3.15 -23.13 -14.49
N HIS A 7 3.23 -22.34 -13.41
CA HIS A 7 3.04 -20.89 -13.49
C HIS A 7 4.38 -20.19 -13.29
N ALA A 8 4.72 -19.30 -14.21
CA ALA A 8 5.88 -18.44 -14.10
C ALA A 8 5.75 -17.60 -12.82
N VAL A 9 6.57 -17.91 -11.82
CA VAL A 9 6.75 -17.10 -10.60
C VAL A 9 7.86 -16.09 -10.90
N PRO A 10 7.79 -14.84 -10.42
CA PRO A 10 8.83 -13.88 -10.74
C PRO A 10 10.15 -14.37 -10.15
N HIS A 11 11.18 -14.30 -10.99
CA HIS A 11 12.52 -14.74 -10.63
C HIS A 11 13.35 -13.51 -10.25
N LEU A 12 14.13 -13.66 -9.17
CA LEU A 12 15.21 -12.72 -8.90
C LEU A 12 16.28 -12.88 -9.98
N THR A 13 16.65 -11.78 -10.60
CA THR A 13 17.75 -11.73 -11.57
C THR A 13 19.13 -11.58 -10.91
N THR A 14 19.18 -11.55 -9.57
CA THR A 14 20.41 -11.40 -8.79
C THR A 14 20.83 -12.72 -8.15
N ALA A 15 22.12 -12.85 -7.83
CA ALA A 15 22.65 -14.06 -7.20
C ALA A 15 21.93 -14.34 -5.87
N LEU A 16 21.42 -15.56 -5.71
CA LEU A 16 20.59 -16.04 -4.59
C LEU A 16 21.35 -16.21 -3.24
N SER A 17 22.52 -15.57 -3.10
CA SER A 17 23.42 -15.69 -1.95
C SER A 17 23.82 -14.32 -1.37
N GLY A 18 22.92 -13.34 -1.43
CA GLY A 18 23.12 -11.97 -0.92
C GLY A 18 22.32 -11.66 0.37
N PRO A 19 22.32 -10.40 0.85
CA PRO A 19 21.72 -10.03 2.15
C PRO A 19 20.23 -10.36 2.29
N LEU A 20 19.47 -10.49 1.19
CA LEU A 20 18.09 -10.98 1.25
C LEU A 20 18.00 -12.43 1.74
N HIS A 21 18.91 -13.30 1.30
CA HIS A 21 18.95 -14.68 1.79
C HIS A 21 19.19 -14.70 3.30
N ASP A 22 20.00 -13.79 3.81
CA ASP A 22 20.25 -13.64 5.25
C ASP A 22 18.98 -13.18 5.98
N ILE A 23 18.24 -12.18 5.45
CA ILE A 23 16.96 -11.73 6.03
C ILE A 23 15.94 -12.88 6.05
N GLU A 24 15.81 -13.62 4.96
CA GLU A 24 14.87 -14.74 4.83
C GLU A 24 15.21 -15.88 5.79
N SER A 25 16.49 -16.27 5.84
CA SER A 25 16.99 -17.27 6.77
C SER A 25 16.74 -16.85 8.21
N HIS A 26 16.97 -15.56 8.50
CA HIS A 26 16.82 -15.01 9.83
C HIS A 26 15.36 -14.97 10.26
N PHE A 27 14.46 -14.54 9.38
CA PHE A 27 13.01 -14.53 9.65
C PHE A 27 12.46 -15.94 9.84
N LEU A 28 12.94 -16.90 9.05
CA LEU A 28 12.56 -18.30 9.19
C LEU A 28 13.02 -18.86 10.56
N ALA A 29 14.28 -18.63 10.93
CA ALA A 29 14.84 -19.08 12.20
C ALA A 29 14.16 -18.44 13.44
N HIS A 30 13.56 -17.26 13.28
CA HIS A 30 12.91 -16.50 14.37
C HIS A 30 11.39 -16.43 14.24
N GLN A 31 10.76 -17.27 13.43
CA GLN A 31 9.33 -17.20 13.11
C GLN A 31 8.46 -17.09 14.38
N ALA A 32 8.65 -17.98 15.36
CA ALA A 32 7.83 -17.99 16.57
C ALA A 32 7.94 -16.68 17.38
N HIS A 33 9.14 -16.11 17.46
CA HIS A 33 9.39 -14.85 18.16
C HIS A 33 8.78 -13.66 17.41
N ILE A 34 8.94 -13.61 16.08
CA ILE A 34 8.33 -12.59 15.20
C ILE A 34 6.81 -12.59 15.35
N GLU A 35 6.18 -13.76 15.28
CA GLU A 35 4.73 -13.89 15.40
C GLU A 35 4.23 -13.53 16.81
N ALA A 36 4.99 -13.86 17.86
CA ALA A 36 4.68 -13.45 19.23
C ALA A 36 4.79 -11.92 19.40
N TRP A 37 5.81 -11.31 18.82
CA TRP A 37 5.99 -9.86 18.84
C TRP A 37 4.82 -9.16 18.15
N PHE A 38 4.44 -9.59 16.94
CA PHE A 38 3.28 -9.03 16.23
C PHE A 38 1.99 -9.15 17.06
N ARG A 39 1.68 -10.33 17.62
CA ARG A 39 0.50 -10.49 18.50
C ARG A 39 0.51 -9.51 19.66
N SER A 40 1.67 -9.24 20.26
CA SER A 40 1.79 -8.27 21.34
C SER A 40 1.57 -6.82 20.89
N GLU A 41 2.01 -6.47 19.68
CA GLU A 41 1.83 -5.14 19.10
C GLU A 41 0.38 -4.89 18.69
N TRP A 42 -0.31 -5.88 18.11
CA TRP A 42 -1.72 -5.75 17.73
C TRP A 42 -2.67 -5.59 18.93
N VAL A 43 -2.29 -6.08 20.10
CA VAL A 43 -3.01 -5.83 21.35
C VAL A 43 -2.88 -4.36 21.79
N LYS A 44 -1.71 -3.74 21.56
CA LYS A 44 -1.46 -2.34 21.91
C LYS A 44 -2.13 -1.40 20.90
N THR A 45 -2.01 -1.73 19.62
CA THR A 45 -2.46 -0.89 18.52
C THR A 45 -3.17 -1.76 17.48
N PRO A 46 -4.51 -1.82 17.50
CA PRO A 46 -5.28 -2.63 16.56
C PRO A 46 -5.04 -2.20 15.10
N ALA A 47 -4.97 -3.17 14.20
CA ALA A 47 -4.78 -2.90 12.77
C ALA A 47 -5.99 -2.16 12.14
N PRO A 48 -5.75 -1.38 11.07
CA PRO A 48 -6.80 -0.89 10.18
C PRO A 48 -7.66 -2.02 9.62
N PHE A 49 -8.86 -1.68 9.13
CA PHE A 49 -9.75 -2.66 8.50
C PHE A 49 -9.11 -3.36 7.30
N TYR A 50 -8.36 -2.60 6.50
CA TYR A 50 -7.64 -3.11 5.35
C TYR A 50 -6.45 -2.21 4.99
N ALA A 51 -5.50 -2.77 4.25
CA ALA A 51 -4.46 -2.00 3.59
C ALA A 51 -3.84 -2.83 2.45
N SER A 52 -3.18 -2.13 1.52
CA SER A 52 -2.19 -2.76 0.66
C SER A 52 -0.83 -2.08 0.85
N VAL A 53 0.24 -2.86 0.76
CA VAL A 53 1.61 -2.39 0.88
C VAL A 53 2.40 -2.80 -0.35
N ASP A 54 2.96 -1.82 -1.05
CA ASP A 54 3.88 -2.05 -2.16
C ASP A 54 5.27 -2.25 -1.59
N LEU A 55 5.91 -3.36 -1.95
CA LEU A 55 7.24 -3.72 -1.50
C LEU A 55 8.22 -3.64 -2.68
N ARG A 56 9.50 -3.45 -2.36
CA ARG A 56 10.58 -3.67 -3.32
C ARG A 56 11.63 -4.60 -2.76
N ASN A 57 12.01 -5.55 -3.60
CA ASN A 57 13.06 -6.50 -3.31
C ASN A 57 14.30 -6.20 -4.16
N ALA A 58 15.32 -5.64 -3.51
CA ALA A 58 16.61 -5.30 -4.12
C ALA A 58 17.65 -6.43 -4.00
N GLY A 59 17.32 -7.60 -3.44
CA GLY A 59 18.30 -8.66 -3.13
C GLY A 59 19.27 -8.33 -1.99
N PHE A 60 19.45 -7.05 -1.66
CA PHE A 60 20.19 -6.56 -0.49
C PHE A 60 19.34 -5.74 0.49
N LYS A 61 18.07 -5.48 0.15
CA LYS A 61 17.12 -4.71 0.94
C LYS A 61 15.70 -5.13 0.57
N LEU A 62 14.84 -5.31 1.56
CA LEU A 62 13.42 -5.61 1.39
C LEU A 62 12.61 -4.62 2.20
N ALA A 63 11.97 -3.67 1.52
CA ALA A 63 11.36 -2.54 2.18
C ALA A 63 10.02 -2.13 1.54
N PRO A 64 9.10 -1.56 2.34
CA PRO A 64 7.87 -0.97 1.82
C PRO A 64 8.18 0.38 1.17
N VAL A 65 7.54 0.62 0.02
CA VAL A 65 7.69 1.87 -0.75
C VAL A 65 6.40 2.68 -0.82
N ASP A 66 5.26 2.05 -0.55
CA ASP A 66 3.94 2.69 -0.40
C ASP A 66 3.05 1.88 0.55
N THR A 67 2.19 2.56 1.32
CA THR A 67 1.13 1.95 2.13
C THR A 67 -0.17 2.67 1.86
N ASN A 68 -1.13 1.93 1.29
CA ASN A 68 -2.42 2.43 0.88
C ASN A 68 -3.51 1.91 1.81
N LEU A 69 -4.18 2.83 2.51
CA LEU A 69 -5.33 2.56 3.37
C LEU A 69 -6.66 2.50 2.62
N PHE A 70 -6.64 2.67 1.29
CA PHE A 70 -7.79 2.55 0.40
C PHE A 70 -7.44 1.60 -0.77
N PRO A 71 -7.10 0.33 -0.47
CA PRO A 71 -6.69 -0.62 -1.50
C PRO A 71 -7.80 -0.83 -2.55
N ALA A 72 -7.41 -0.85 -3.82
CA ALA A 72 -8.32 -0.72 -4.96
C ALA A 72 -8.12 -1.81 -6.04
N GLY A 73 -7.52 -2.94 -5.66
CA GLY A 73 -7.20 -4.06 -6.55
C GLY A 73 -7.62 -5.41 -5.97
N PHE A 74 -8.73 -5.49 -5.24
CA PHE A 74 -9.25 -6.76 -4.68
C PHE A 74 -9.54 -7.79 -5.78
N ASN A 75 -9.90 -7.34 -6.98
CA ASN A 75 -10.11 -8.18 -8.17
C ASN A 75 -8.83 -8.87 -8.69
N ASN A 76 -7.65 -8.46 -8.23
CA ASN A 76 -6.38 -9.06 -8.60
C ASN A 76 -5.94 -10.15 -7.60
N LEU A 77 -6.67 -10.36 -6.50
CA LEU A 77 -6.36 -11.40 -5.52
C LEU A 77 -6.69 -12.80 -6.05
N ASN A 78 -6.02 -13.81 -5.50
CA ASN A 78 -6.19 -15.20 -5.93
C ASN A 78 -7.54 -15.68 -5.42
N GLU A 79 -8.40 -16.17 -6.31
CA GLU A 79 -9.71 -16.69 -5.92
C GLU A 79 -9.60 -17.84 -4.92
N ALA A 80 -8.51 -18.62 -4.96
CA ALA A 80 -8.24 -19.69 -4.00
C ALA A 80 -8.11 -19.18 -2.55
N PHE A 81 -7.78 -17.90 -2.35
CA PHE A 81 -7.67 -17.27 -1.02
C PHE A 81 -8.94 -16.54 -0.58
N MET A 82 -10.05 -16.65 -1.33
CA MET A 82 -11.33 -16.06 -0.92
C MET A 82 -11.80 -16.50 0.47
N PRO A 83 -11.70 -17.78 0.89
CA PRO A 83 -12.05 -18.17 2.26
C PRO A 83 -11.26 -17.40 3.34
N LEU A 84 -9.97 -17.15 3.09
CA LEU A 84 -9.11 -16.37 3.99
C LEU A 84 -9.54 -14.90 4.01
N CYS A 85 -9.84 -14.31 2.86
CA CYS A 85 -10.35 -12.93 2.78
C CYS A 85 -11.66 -12.77 3.55
N ILE A 86 -12.58 -13.73 3.43
CA ILE A 86 -13.87 -13.73 4.13
C ILE A 86 -13.67 -13.77 5.64
N GLN A 87 -12.85 -14.69 6.14
CA GLN A 87 -12.58 -14.82 7.57
C GLN A 87 -11.89 -13.57 8.14
N ALA A 88 -10.94 -12.99 7.41
CA ALA A 88 -10.27 -11.77 7.83
C ALA A 88 -11.22 -10.56 7.84
N ALA A 89 -12.14 -10.44 6.88
CA ALA A 89 -13.17 -9.41 6.87
C ALA A 89 -14.13 -9.55 8.06
N GLN A 90 -14.53 -10.78 8.42
CA GLN A 90 -15.34 -11.02 9.62
C GLN A 90 -14.64 -10.52 10.88
N ALA A 91 -13.37 -10.92 11.08
CA ALA A 91 -12.57 -10.47 12.23
C ALA A 91 -12.42 -8.94 12.28
N ALA A 92 -12.23 -8.29 11.12
CA ALA A 92 -12.14 -6.83 11.02
C ALA A 92 -13.45 -6.14 11.43
N ILE A 93 -14.60 -6.64 10.95
CA ILE A 93 -15.92 -6.06 11.26
C ILE A 93 -16.28 -6.30 12.72
N GLU A 94 -16.09 -7.52 13.24
CA GLU A 94 -16.39 -7.88 14.64
C GLU A 94 -15.65 -6.98 15.64
N ARG A 95 -14.41 -6.59 15.32
CA ARG A 95 -13.64 -5.65 16.16
C ARG A 95 -14.23 -4.24 16.16
N VAL A 96 -14.77 -3.81 15.04
CA VAL A 96 -15.28 -2.46 14.84
C VAL A 96 -16.69 -2.32 15.40
N CYS A 97 -17.56 -3.24 15.02
CA CYS A 97 -18.96 -3.32 15.37
C CYS A 97 -19.36 -4.81 15.48
N PRO A 98 -19.27 -5.40 16.69
CA PRO A 98 -19.57 -6.81 16.94
C PRO A 98 -20.99 -7.22 16.51
N ASP A 99 -21.95 -6.32 16.64
CA ASP A 99 -23.36 -6.54 16.29
C ASP A 99 -23.71 -6.08 14.86
N ALA A 100 -22.70 -5.83 14.01
CA ALA A 100 -22.94 -5.34 12.66
C ALA A 100 -23.70 -6.37 11.81
N ALA A 101 -24.90 -6.00 11.36
CA ALA A 101 -25.60 -6.71 10.30
C ALA A 101 -25.43 -6.03 8.93
N LYS A 102 -25.13 -4.72 8.92
CA LYS A 102 -25.18 -3.85 7.73
C LYS A 102 -23.90 -3.04 7.58
N VAL A 103 -23.29 -3.08 6.39
CA VAL A 103 -22.10 -2.31 6.01
C VAL A 103 -22.40 -1.47 4.78
N LEU A 104 -22.01 -0.19 4.81
CA LEU A 104 -22.11 0.70 3.65
C LEU A 104 -20.74 1.00 3.09
N ILE A 105 -20.52 0.68 1.81
CA ILE A 105 -19.27 1.00 1.11
C ILE A 105 -19.43 2.33 0.37
N ILE A 106 -18.45 3.22 0.50
CA ILE A 106 -18.36 4.45 -0.28
C ILE A 106 -17.15 4.35 -1.22
N PRO A 107 -17.36 4.20 -2.54
CA PRO A 107 -16.28 4.15 -3.53
C PRO A 107 -15.84 5.55 -3.94
N GLU A 108 -14.77 5.61 -4.75
CA GLU A 108 -14.29 6.81 -5.43
C GLU A 108 -15.42 7.48 -6.23
N SER A 109 -15.59 8.79 -6.02
CA SER A 109 -16.74 9.55 -6.55
C SER A 109 -16.73 9.70 -8.08
N HIS A 110 -15.54 9.78 -8.69
CA HIS A 110 -15.38 10.09 -10.11
C HIS A 110 -14.55 9.02 -10.82
N THR A 111 -15.10 7.82 -10.92
CA THR A 111 -14.45 6.70 -11.63
C THR A 111 -15.32 6.15 -12.75
N ARG A 112 -14.70 5.97 -13.92
CA ARG A 112 -15.22 5.16 -15.03
C ARG A 112 -14.31 3.97 -15.30
N ASN A 113 -13.39 3.67 -14.36
CA ASN A 113 -12.42 2.62 -14.52
C ASN A 113 -13.11 1.27 -14.22
N PRO A 114 -13.31 0.39 -15.22
CA PRO A 114 -13.97 -0.89 -15.00
C PRO A 114 -13.21 -1.75 -13.99
N TYR A 115 -11.88 -1.75 -14.01
CA TYR A 115 -11.06 -2.52 -13.06
C TYR A 115 -11.26 -2.08 -11.60
N TYR A 116 -11.47 -0.79 -11.37
CA TYR A 116 -11.78 -0.28 -10.03
C TYR A 116 -13.16 -0.78 -9.57
N LEU A 117 -14.15 -0.74 -10.45
CA LEU A 117 -15.49 -1.25 -10.13
C LEU A 117 -15.49 -2.77 -9.92
N GLU A 118 -14.65 -3.51 -10.65
CA GLU A 118 -14.40 -4.94 -10.38
C GLU A 118 -13.79 -5.16 -9.00
N SER A 119 -12.87 -4.31 -8.56
CA SER A 119 -12.34 -4.34 -7.19
C SER A 119 -13.42 -4.08 -6.15
N VAL A 120 -14.28 -3.07 -6.35
CA VAL A 120 -15.40 -2.76 -5.45
C VAL A 120 -16.40 -3.92 -5.40
N ALA A 121 -16.70 -4.55 -6.54
CA ALA A 121 -17.53 -5.74 -6.61
C ALA A 121 -16.92 -6.91 -5.81
N THR A 122 -15.62 -7.18 -5.97
CA THR A 122 -14.92 -8.22 -5.19
C THR A 122 -14.93 -7.92 -3.69
N LEU A 123 -14.65 -6.68 -3.28
CA LEU A 123 -14.72 -6.27 -1.87
C LEU A 123 -16.13 -6.47 -1.28
N THR A 124 -17.15 -6.08 -2.02
CA THR A 124 -18.56 -6.26 -1.64
C THR A 124 -18.88 -7.75 -1.48
N GLU A 125 -18.39 -8.58 -2.39
CA GLU A 125 -18.59 -10.03 -2.34
C GLU A 125 -17.89 -10.69 -1.13
N ILE A 126 -16.64 -10.30 -0.84
CA ILE A 126 -15.90 -10.77 0.35
C ILE A 126 -16.73 -10.51 1.61
N ILE A 127 -17.20 -9.27 1.78
CA ILE A 127 -17.95 -8.88 2.98
C ILE A 127 -19.33 -9.56 3.01
N ARG A 128 -20.06 -9.63 1.89
CA ARG A 128 -21.36 -10.33 1.84
C ARG A 128 -21.24 -11.80 2.19
N LYS A 129 -20.23 -12.52 1.68
CA LYS A 129 -19.99 -13.93 2.02
C LYS A 129 -19.60 -14.12 3.49
N GLY A 130 -19.10 -13.07 4.16
CA GLY A 130 -18.87 -13.03 5.60
C GLY A 130 -20.16 -12.96 6.44
N GLY A 131 -21.34 -12.83 5.82
CA GLY A 131 -22.63 -12.83 6.51
C GLY A 131 -23.25 -11.45 6.73
N PHE A 132 -22.70 -10.41 6.09
CA PHE A 132 -23.19 -9.02 6.23
C PHE A 132 -24.07 -8.59 5.05
N GLU A 133 -25.07 -7.75 5.33
CA GLU A 133 -25.79 -7.01 4.32
C GLU A 133 -24.93 -5.81 3.87
N VAL A 134 -24.57 -5.77 2.59
CA VAL A 134 -23.67 -4.73 2.04
C VAL A 134 -24.36 -3.96 0.93
N ARG A 135 -24.34 -2.63 1.03
CA ARG A 135 -24.81 -1.70 -0.01
C ARG A 135 -23.72 -0.68 -0.34
N ILE A 136 -23.85 -0.01 -1.48
CA ILE A 136 -22.82 0.91 -2.00
C ILE A 136 -23.45 2.28 -2.24
N ALA A 137 -22.92 3.31 -1.58
CA ALA A 137 -23.36 4.69 -1.74
C ALA A 137 -22.38 5.49 -2.57
N SER A 138 -22.85 6.17 -3.61
CA SER A 138 -22.04 7.14 -4.35
C SER A 138 -22.24 8.54 -3.78
N LEU A 139 -21.13 9.24 -3.55
CA LEU A 139 -21.14 10.67 -3.18
C LEU A 139 -21.20 11.60 -4.40
N ASN A 140 -21.28 11.05 -5.60
CA ASN A 140 -21.35 11.85 -6.82
C ASN A 140 -22.79 12.28 -7.11
N GLU A 141 -23.10 13.54 -6.83
CA GLU A 141 -24.43 14.13 -7.01
C GLU A 141 -24.85 14.26 -8.48
N GLU A 142 -23.91 14.17 -9.43
CA GLU A 142 -24.20 14.26 -10.87
C GLU A 142 -24.73 12.95 -11.45
N LEU A 143 -24.59 11.83 -10.73
CA LEU A 143 -25.07 10.54 -11.20
C LEU A 143 -26.59 10.43 -11.03
N PRO A 144 -27.32 9.88 -12.02
CA PRO A 144 -28.72 9.56 -11.88
C PRO A 144 -28.87 8.29 -11.00
N LEU A 145 -28.89 8.49 -9.68
CA LEU A 145 -28.96 7.41 -8.69
C LEU A 145 -30.43 7.06 -8.32
N PRO A 146 -30.76 5.78 -8.07
CA PRO A 146 -29.87 4.62 -8.10
C PRO A 146 -29.47 4.20 -9.53
N GLN A 147 -28.26 3.68 -9.69
CA GLN A 147 -27.72 3.22 -10.97
C GLN A 147 -27.03 1.87 -10.82
N THR A 148 -27.42 0.90 -11.64
CA THR A 148 -26.70 -0.37 -11.78
C THR A 148 -25.65 -0.25 -12.89
N ILE A 149 -24.43 -0.65 -12.59
CA ILE A 149 -23.34 -0.78 -13.56
C ILE A 149 -23.02 -2.26 -13.73
N GLU A 150 -23.20 -2.76 -14.95
CA GLU A 150 -22.80 -4.11 -15.34
C GLU A 150 -21.30 -4.15 -15.66
N LEU A 151 -20.62 -5.19 -15.20
CA LEU A 151 -19.18 -5.37 -15.34
C LEU A 151 -18.87 -6.49 -16.34
N GLU A 152 -17.66 -6.46 -16.91
CA GLU A 152 -17.24 -7.46 -17.92
C GLU A 152 -17.19 -8.87 -17.33
N SER A 153 -16.95 -9.03 -16.03
CA SER A 153 -17.03 -10.32 -15.36
C SER A 153 -18.46 -10.91 -15.26
N GLY A 154 -19.49 -10.17 -15.69
CA GLY A 154 -20.90 -10.51 -15.48
C GLY A 154 -21.44 -10.19 -14.08
N ARG A 155 -20.64 -9.51 -13.23
CA ARG A 155 -21.07 -8.97 -11.94
C ARG A 155 -21.71 -7.60 -12.14
N SER A 156 -22.40 -7.09 -11.12
CA SER A 156 -22.95 -5.74 -11.14
C SER A 156 -22.71 -4.99 -9.84
N VAL A 157 -22.61 -3.67 -9.96
CA VAL A 157 -22.50 -2.72 -8.84
C VAL A 157 -23.71 -1.81 -8.87
N LEU A 158 -24.53 -1.87 -7.82
CA LEU A 158 -25.63 -0.94 -7.61
C LEU A 158 -25.13 0.24 -6.79
N LEU A 159 -25.08 1.42 -7.41
CA LEU A 159 -24.77 2.68 -6.74
C LEU A 159 -26.04 3.37 -6.31
N GLU A 160 -26.04 3.85 -5.07
CA GLU A 160 -27.21 4.45 -4.45
C GLU A 160 -26.90 5.82 -3.87
N LYS A 161 -27.94 6.63 -3.70
CA LYS A 161 -27.79 7.96 -3.10
C LYS A 161 -27.83 7.85 -1.57
N PRO A 162 -26.78 8.28 -0.86
CA PRO A 162 -26.84 8.37 0.59
C PRO A 162 -27.69 9.55 1.03
N GLU A 163 -28.38 9.36 2.15
CA GLU A 163 -29.12 10.40 2.86
C GLU A 163 -28.54 10.54 4.26
N ARG A 164 -28.29 11.78 4.69
CA ARG A 164 -27.93 12.05 6.08
C ARG A 164 -29.19 12.38 6.88
N ARG A 165 -29.50 11.54 7.86
CA ARG A 165 -30.57 11.74 8.83
C ARG A 165 -29.90 11.97 10.19
N ASP A 166 -29.94 13.22 10.65
CA ASP A 166 -29.18 13.69 11.83
C ASP A 166 -27.68 13.38 11.73
N LYS A 167 -27.19 12.49 12.59
CA LYS A 167 -25.78 12.04 12.64
C LYS A 167 -25.60 10.64 12.03
N ARG A 168 -26.53 10.17 11.21
CA ARG A 168 -26.44 8.85 10.57
C ARG A 168 -26.57 8.98 9.07
N LEU A 169 -25.77 8.20 8.36
CA LEU A 169 -25.83 8.01 6.92
C LEU A 169 -26.68 6.77 6.63
N THR A 170 -27.75 6.96 5.86
CA THR A 170 -28.73 5.92 5.55
C THR A 170 -29.00 5.86 4.05
N LEU A 171 -29.63 4.78 3.58
CA LEU A 171 -30.22 4.71 2.23
C LEU A 171 -31.75 4.64 2.30
N GLY A 172 -32.42 4.89 1.17
CA GLY A 172 -33.86 5.17 1.08
C GLY A 172 -34.83 4.19 1.77
N ASP A 173 -34.46 2.91 1.92
CA ASP A 173 -35.29 1.86 2.53
C ASP A 173 -34.98 1.62 4.03
N ASP A 174 -34.69 2.68 4.79
CA ASP A 174 -34.23 2.61 6.19
C ASP A 174 -33.01 1.69 6.38
N PHE A 175 -32.18 1.58 5.33
CA PHE A 175 -30.89 0.92 5.44
C PHE A 175 -29.98 1.79 6.29
N ASP A 176 -29.80 1.37 7.54
CA ASP A 176 -28.96 2.02 8.52
C ASP A 176 -27.75 1.11 8.84
N PRO A 177 -26.58 1.37 8.21
CA PRO A 177 -25.38 0.57 8.44
C PRO A 177 -24.80 0.80 9.83
N CYS A 178 -24.12 -0.21 10.37
CA CYS A 178 -23.32 0.00 11.58
C CYS A 178 -22.00 0.73 11.25
N VAL A 179 -21.43 0.42 10.08
CA VAL A 179 -20.12 0.89 9.64
C VAL A 179 -20.20 1.46 8.22
N VAL A 180 -19.53 2.60 8.02
CA VAL A 180 -19.31 3.21 6.71
C VAL A 180 -17.86 2.94 6.30
N LEU A 181 -17.66 2.03 5.36
CA LEU A 181 -16.35 1.65 4.83
C LEU A 181 -16.00 2.51 3.61
N LEU A 182 -14.97 3.33 3.72
CA LEU A 182 -14.44 4.16 2.65
C LEU A 182 -13.48 3.35 1.79
N ASN A 183 -13.86 3.10 0.54
CA ASN A 183 -12.95 2.75 -0.55
C ASN A 183 -12.70 3.95 -1.48
N ASN A 184 -12.79 5.14 -0.90
CA ASN A 184 -12.55 6.45 -1.49
C ASN A 184 -11.44 7.11 -0.68
N ASP A 185 -10.35 7.51 -1.34
CA ASP A 185 -9.18 8.05 -0.64
C ASP A 185 -9.33 9.49 -0.16
N LEU A 186 -10.48 10.13 -0.44
CA LEU A 186 -10.78 11.51 -0.07
C LEU A 186 -9.79 12.53 -0.65
N SER A 187 -9.14 12.21 -1.78
CA SER A 187 -8.24 13.14 -2.48
C SER A 187 -8.93 14.42 -2.95
N GLY A 188 -10.26 14.40 -3.12
CA GLY A 188 -11.09 15.57 -3.39
C GLY A 188 -11.37 16.45 -2.16
N GLY A 189 -10.90 16.05 -0.98
CA GLY A 189 -11.23 16.66 0.31
C GLY A 189 -12.26 15.85 1.11
N ARG A 190 -12.52 16.28 2.35
CA ARG A 190 -13.47 15.62 3.26
C ARG A 190 -14.92 16.00 2.92
N PRO A 191 -15.79 15.04 2.55
CA PRO A 191 -17.18 15.33 2.28
C PRO A 191 -17.96 15.64 3.57
N ALA A 192 -18.61 16.80 3.63
CA ALA A 192 -19.36 17.24 4.82
C ALA A 192 -20.45 16.24 5.26
N ILE A 193 -21.02 15.46 4.33
CA ILE A 193 -22.00 14.43 4.63
C ILE A 193 -21.44 13.31 5.53
N LEU A 194 -20.12 13.09 5.54
CA LEU A 194 -19.45 12.05 6.33
C LEU A 194 -18.93 12.55 7.69
N GLU A 195 -18.92 13.87 7.92
CA GLU A 195 -18.37 14.43 9.15
C GLU A 195 -19.33 14.29 10.33
N ASN A 196 -18.81 13.98 11.52
CA ASN A 196 -19.58 13.90 12.76
C ASN A 196 -20.77 12.92 12.71
N LEU A 197 -20.54 11.75 12.11
CA LEU A 197 -21.50 10.64 12.14
C LEU A 197 -21.35 9.84 13.44
N ASP A 198 -22.47 9.26 13.92
CA ASP A 198 -22.47 8.31 15.03
C ASP A 198 -21.94 6.93 14.58
N GLN A 199 -22.06 6.64 13.28
CA GLN A 199 -21.48 5.44 12.67
C GLN A 199 -19.97 5.61 12.54
N LYS A 200 -19.23 4.51 12.73
CA LYS A 200 -17.79 4.52 12.47
C LYS A 200 -17.54 4.62 10.97
N VAL A 201 -16.78 5.63 10.57
CA VAL A 201 -16.25 5.79 9.21
C VAL A 201 -14.83 5.24 9.18
N ILE A 202 -14.54 4.35 8.24
CA ILE A 202 -13.30 3.57 8.22
C ILE A 202 -12.66 3.56 6.83
N PRO A 203 -11.38 3.94 6.69
CA PRO A 203 -10.56 4.67 7.66
C PRO A 203 -11.20 6.00 8.11
N PRO A 204 -10.74 6.65 9.19
CA PRO A 204 -11.29 7.90 9.66
C PRO A 204 -10.88 8.99 8.67
N LEU A 205 -11.71 10.04 8.57
CA LEU A 205 -11.61 11.03 7.49
C LEU A 205 -10.27 11.78 7.45
N ASN A 206 -9.58 11.88 8.58
CA ASN A 206 -8.27 12.51 8.70
C ASN A 206 -7.10 11.69 8.13
N LEU A 207 -7.29 10.40 7.89
CA LEU A 207 -6.35 9.58 7.14
C LEU A 207 -6.60 9.61 5.62
N GLY A 208 -7.53 10.46 5.17
CA GLY A 208 -7.73 10.77 3.77
C GLY A 208 -6.49 11.41 3.15
N TRP A 209 -6.28 11.19 1.85
CA TRP A 209 -5.12 11.66 1.10
C TRP A 209 -4.93 13.18 1.07
N ALA A 210 -6.00 13.94 1.31
CA ALA A 210 -5.93 15.40 1.39
C ALA A 210 -5.13 15.88 2.60
N ASP A 211 -5.11 15.11 3.69
CA ASP A 211 -4.52 15.54 4.97
C ASP A 211 -3.35 14.66 5.42
N ARG A 212 -3.34 13.38 5.00
CA ARG A 212 -2.33 12.41 5.41
C ARG A 212 -0.96 12.71 4.79
N LEU A 213 0.05 12.87 5.63
CA LEU A 213 1.45 13.09 5.22
C LEU A 213 2.23 11.78 5.17
N LYS A 214 2.95 11.54 4.07
CA LYS A 214 3.83 10.37 3.96
C LYS A 214 4.97 10.42 4.97
N SER A 215 5.52 11.60 5.23
CA SER A 215 6.61 11.81 6.16
C SER A 215 6.25 11.37 7.59
N GLU A 216 5.01 11.59 8.03
CA GLU A 216 4.50 11.11 9.31
C GLU A 216 4.39 9.58 9.32
N HIS A 217 3.80 8.99 8.28
CA HIS A 217 3.76 7.53 8.15
C HIS A 217 5.15 6.88 8.16
N PHE A 218 6.11 7.43 7.41
CA PHE A 218 7.47 6.89 7.39
C PHE A 218 8.21 7.10 8.72
N ALA A 219 7.86 8.12 9.51
CA ALA A 219 8.37 8.28 10.87
C ALA A 219 7.85 7.16 11.79
N HIS A 220 6.55 6.83 11.70
CA HIS A 220 5.97 5.67 12.39
C HIS A 220 6.63 4.36 11.96
N TYR A 221 6.83 4.18 10.65
CA TYR A 221 7.49 3.00 10.11
C TYR A 221 8.93 2.85 10.61
N ARG A 222 9.70 3.94 10.65
CA ARG A 222 11.05 3.92 11.21
C ARG A 222 11.06 3.47 12.68
N SER A 223 10.10 3.92 13.50
CA SER A 223 10.01 3.47 14.90
C SER A 223 9.73 1.97 14.98
N VAL A 224 8.75 1.50 14.21
CA VAL A 224 8.37 0.08 14.13
C VAL A 224 9.54 -0.78 13.66
N ALA A 225 10.21 -0.37 12.58
CA ALA A 225 11.36 -1.07 12.02
C ALA A 225 12.53 -1.13 13.02
N GLN A 226 12.80 -0.07 13.77
CA GLN A 226 13.83 -0.08 14.81
C GLN A 226 13.49 -0.99 15.99
N GLU A 227 12.24 -1.02 16.43
CA GLU A 227 11.78 -1.92 17.49
C GLU A 227 11.86 -3.39 17.05
N PHE A 228 11.39 -3.67 15.85
CA PHE A 228 11.48 -4.99 15.25
C PHE A 228 12.93 -5.42 15.04
N ALA A 229 13.78 -4.56 14.49
CA ALA A 229 15.19 -4.85 14.24
C ALA A 229 15.98 -5.14 15.53
N ARG A 230 15.64 -4.49 16.65
CA ARG A 230 16.21 -4.84 17.97
C ARG A 230 15.76 -6.22 18.44
N MET A 231 14.49 -6.55 18.27
CA MET A 231 13.94 -7.85 18.67
C MET A 231 14.48 -8.99 17.78
N ALA A 232 14.58 -8.72 16.49
CA ALA A 232 15.06 -9.66 15.49
C ALA A 232 16.57 -9.54 15.27
N GLU A 233 17.34 -8.76 16.03
CA GLU A 233 18.81 -8.67 15.90
C GLU A 233 19.35 -8.44 14.45
N ILE A 234 18.64 -7.64 13.64
CA ILE A 234 19.06 -7.26 12.27
C ILE A 234 19.45 -5.78 12.19
N ASP A 235 20.21 -5.38 11.17
CA ASP A 235 20.36 -3.96 10.85
C ASP A 235 19.01 -3.43 10.32
N PRO A 236 18.41 -2.39 10.94
CA PRO A 236 17.15 -1.83 10.48
C PRO A 236 17.21 -1.29 9.04
N TRP A 237 18.39 -0.93 8.52
CA TRP A 237 18.55 -0.44 7.15
C TRP A 237 18.10 -1.48 6.10
N PHE A 238 18.14 -2.77 6.41
CA PHE A 238 17.65 -3.81 5.52
C PHE A 238 16.14 -3.76 5.25
N ILE A 239 15.39 -3.08 6.13
CA ILE A 239 13.92 -3.02 6.09
C ILE A 239 13.36 -1.59 6.13
N ASP A 240 14.17 -0.59 6.49
CA ASP A 240 13.81 0.84 6.55
C ASP A 240 14.59 1.67 5.52
N PRO A 241 13.93 2.21 4.49
CA PRO A 241 14.52 3.20 3.59
C PRO A 241 14.85 4.49 4.34
N LEU A 242 16.05 5.02 4.16
CA LEU A 242 16.40 6.34 4.66
C LEU A 242 15.48 7.38 4.03
N PHE A 243 15.07 8.38 4.79
CA PHE A 243 14.28 9.49 4.26
C PHE A 243 14.58 10.79 5.00
N ARG A 244 14.32 11.89 4.30
CA ARG A 244 14.41 13.27 4.79
C ARG A 244 13.23 14.05 4.24
N ASN A 245 12.78 15.06 4.97
CA ASN A 245 11.78 16.01 4.50
C ASN A 245 12.41 17.38 4.24
N CYS A 246 11.83 18.11 3.29
CA CYS A 246 11.96 19.55 3.24
C CYS A 246 10.66 20.15 3.76
N GLY A 247 10.73 21.40 4.25
CA GLY A 247 9.52 22.17 4.56
C GLY A 247 8.77 22.57 3.29
N GLU A 248 8.19 23.75 3.30
CA GLU A 248 7.46 24.26 2.14
C GLU A 248 8.37 24.41 0.90
N ILE A 249 7.89 23.94 -0.25
CA ILE A 249 8.57 24.01 -1.55
C ILE A 249 7.61 24.51 -2.63
N ASN A 250 8.13 25.23 -3.62
CA ASN A 250 7.38 25.59 -4.81
C ASN A 250 8.23 25.41 -6.08
N PHE A 251 8.04 24.30 -6.78
CA PHE A 251 8.78 23.97 -8.00
C PHE A 251 8.59 24.97 -9.15
N MET A 252 7.47 25.70 -9.20
CA MET A 252 7.23 26.71 -10.24
C MET A 252 7.95 28.02 -9.95
N LYS A 253 8.07 28.39 -8.66
CA LYS A 253 8.77 29.60 -8.22
C LYS A 253 10.24 29.38 -7.89
N ARG A 254 10.70 28.12 -7.87
CA ARG A 254 12.05 27.71 -7.45
C ARG A 254 12.33 27.97 -5.96
N ASP A 255 11.27 28.09 -5.16
CA ASP A 255 11.38 28.24 -3.71
C ASP A 255 11.69 26.87 -3.09
N GLY A 256 12.67 26.82 -2.19
CA GLY A 256 13.07 25.58 -1.49
C GLY A 256 14.13 24.73 -2.21
N GLU A 257 14.68 25.19 -3.34
CA GLU A 257 15.74 24.50 -4.09
C GLU A 257 17.00 24.22 -3.23
N GLU A 258 17.42 25.17 -2.39
CA GLU A 258 18.58 24.98 -1.51
C GLU A 258 18.35 23.85 -0.48
N CYS A 259 17.13 23.77 0.07
CA CYS A 259 16.76 22.68 0.96
C CYS A 259 16.81 21.33 0.24
N LEU A 260 16.24 21.28 -0.97
CA LEU A 260 16.20 20.08 -1.79
C LEU A 260 17.61 19.59 -2.11
N HIS A 261 18.47 20.48 -2.63
CA HIS A 261 19.86 20.17 -2.94
C HIS A 261 20.59 19.61 -1.72
N LYS A 262 20.56 20.33 -0.59
CA LYS A 262 21.25 19.93 0.65
C LYS A 262 20.80 18.57 1.16
N ASN A 263 19.49 18.29 1.15
CA ASN A 263 18.96 17.03 1.66
C ASN A 263 19.20 15.87 0.71
N VAL A 264 19.12 16.08 -0.62
CA VAL A 264 19.47 15.07 -1.61
C VAL A 264 20.96 14.70 -1.52
N THR A 265 21.87 15.68 -1.47
CA THR A 265 23.31 15.42 -1.30
C THR A 265 23.60 14.59 -0.04
N ARG A 266 22.99 14.98 1.09
CA ARG A 266 23.17 14.25 2.36
C ARG A 266 22.63 12.83 2.30
N LEU A 267 21.43 12.67 1.74
CA LEU A 267 20.78 11.37 1.63
C LEU A 267 21.58 10.43 0.73
N LEU A 268 22.02 10.89 -0.45
CA LEU A 268 22.90 10.11 -1.33
C LEU A 268 24.19 9.69 -0.62
N GLY A 269 24.82 10.60 0.13
CA GLY A 269 26.02 10.28 0.91
C GLY A 269 25.78 9.25 2.02
N ASP A 270 24.62 9.29 2.68
CA ASP A 270 24.26 8.30 3.71
C ASP A 270 23.92 6.93 3.11
N ILE A 271 23.27 6.89 1.93
CA ILE A 271 23.02 5.65 1.18
C ILE A 271 24.35 5.05 0.71
N GLN A 272 25.26 5.86 0.17
CA GLN A 272 26.56 5.39 -0.30
C GLN A 272 27.36 4.71 0.81
N LYS A 273 27.36 5.26 2.04
CA LYS A 273 28.03 4.62 3.18
C LYS A 273 27.48 3.22 3.47
N LYS A 274 26.17 3.03 3.39
CA LYS A 274 25.53 1.70 3.57
C LYS A 274 25.85 0.77 2.41
N TYR A 275 25.89 1.29 1.19
CA TYR A 275 26.32 0.50 0.04
C TYR A 275 27.79 0.06 0.16
N ASP A 276 28.68 0.95 0.61
CA ASP A 276 30.09 0.61 0.87
C ASP A 276 30.21 -0.43 2.00
N GLU A 277 29.44 -0.28 3.09
CA GLU A 277 29.40 -1.22 4.23
C GLU A 277 29.04 -2.65 3.80
N TYR A 278 28.08 -2.80 2.90
CA TYR A 278 27.61 -4.10 2.40
C TYR A 278 28.19 -4.50 1.04
N ASN A 279 29.21 -3.78 0.53
CA ASN A 279 29.85 -4.03 -0.76
C ASN A 279 28.87 -4.06 -1.95
N ILE A 280 27.92 -3.14 -1.98
CA ILE A 280 26.91 -3.00 -3.04
C ILE A 280 27.46 -2.14 -4.18
N ASP A 281 27.51 -2.71 -5.39
CA ASP A 281 28.09 -2.09 -6.58
C ASP A 281 27.13 -1.17 -7.37
N LYS A 282 25.95 -0.87 -6.81
CA LYS A 282 24.90 -0.08 -7.46
C LYS A 282 25.03 1.41 -7.14
N PRO A 283 24.67 2.31 -8.06
CA PRO A 283 24.64 3.74 -7.76
C PRO A 283 23.49 4.04 -6.80
N PRO A 284 23.70 4.85 -5.74
CA PRO A 284 22.61 5.33 -4.91
C PRO A 284 21.70 6.25 -5.73
N TYR A 285 20.41 6.24 -5.41
CA TYR A 285 19.46 7.18 -5.99
C TYR A 285 18.40 7.57 -4.95
N VAL A 286 17.75 8.70 -5.17
CA VAL A 286 16.74 9.26 -4.28
C VAL A 286 15.43 9.42 -5.05
N ILE A 287 14.33 9.07 -4.41
CA ILE A 287 12.98 9.32 -4.91
C ILE A 287 12.43 10.54 -4.19
N ILE A 288 12.06 11.58 -4.94
CA ILE A 288 11.37 12.76 -4.45
C ILE A 288 9.87 12.57 -4.71
N LYS A 289 9.06 12.58 -3.66
CA LYS A 289 7.60 12.42 -3.73
C LYS A 289 6.92 13.63 -3.08
N ALA A 290 5.75 14.05 -3.59
CA ALA A 290 4.91 14.97 -2.84
C ALA A 290 4.48 14.33 -1.51
N ASP A 291 4.49 15.10 -0.42
CA ASP A 291 4.26 14.54 0.91
C ASP A 291 2.79 14.10 1.09
N ALA A 292 1.84 14.88 0.55
CA ALA A 292 0.42 14.52 0.48
C ALA A 292 0.01 14.02 -0.92
N GLY A 293 -0.78 12.92 -0.96
CA GLY A 293 -1.51 12.38 -2.13
C GLY A 293 -0.78 12.20 -3.47
N THR A 294 -0.15 11.05 -3.74
CA THR A 294 0.67 10.85 -4.97
C THR A 294 0.31 9.61 -5.79
N TYR A 295 -0.87 9.55 -6.43
CA TYR A 295 -1.30 8.40 -7.27
C TYR A 295 -0.42 8.21 -8.52
N GLY A 296 0.84 7.81 -8.34
CA GLY A 296 1.90 7.86 -9.33
C GLY A 296 2.34 9.28 -9.77
N MET A 297 1.68 10.33 -9.29
CA MET A 297 1.93 11.73 -9.64
C MET A 297 2.78 12.45 -8.59
N GLY A 298 3.56 13.46 -9.00
CA GLY A 298 4.47 14.16 -8.09
C GLY A 298 5.65 13.31 -7.60
N ILE A 299 6.09 12.34 -8.41
CA ILE A 299 7.22 11.45 -8.10
C ILE A 299 8.31 11.59 -9.18
N MET A 300 9.57 11.72 -8.75
CA MET A 300 10.74 11.65 -9.61
C MET A 300 11.91 10.95 -8.92
N SER A 301 12.76 10.30 -9.70
CA SER A 301 14.01 9.70 -9.24
C SER A 301 15.16 10.61 -9.64
N VAL A 302 16.16 10.76 -8.77
CA VAL A 302 17.39 11.51 -9.03
C VAL A 302 18.61 10.74 -8.54
N GLN A 303 19.72 10.88 -9.26
CA GLN A 303 21.01 10.31 -8.89
C GLN A 303 22.01 11.36 -8.40
N SER A 304 21.69 12.64 -8.57
CA SER A 304 22.51 13.75 -8.07
C SER A 304 21.65 14.91 -7.56
N ALA A 305 22.26 15.81 -6.80
CA ALA A 305 21.57 16.99 -6.31
C ALA A 305 21.33 18.02 -7.43
N GLU A 306 22.19 18.04 -8.45
CA GLU A 306 22.04 18.86 -9.65
C GLU A 306 20.80 18.44 -10.45
N GLU A 307 20.56 17.13 -10.61
CA GLU A 307 19.37 16.61 -11.29
C GLU A 307 18.07 17.03 -10.58
N ALA A 308 18.10 17.16 -9.25
CA ALA A 308 16.96 17.65 -8.47
C ALA A 308 16.64 19.13 -8.72
N LEU A 309 17.62 19.93 -9.16
CA LEU A 309 17.48 21.35 -9.45
C LEU A 309 17.18 21.64 -10.93
N GLU A 310 17.78 20.87 -11.84
CA GLU A 310 17.69 21.09 -13.28
C GLU A 310 16.43 20.50 -13.92
N LEU A 311 15.27 20.74 -13.28
CA LEU A 311 13.99 20.27 -13.78
C LEU A 311 13.59 20.98 -15.06
N ASN A 312 13.26 20.23 -16.10
CA ASN A 312 12.63 20.78 -17.29
C ASN A 312 11.17 21.16 -17.01
N ARG A 313 10.54 21.90 -17.94
CA ARG A 313 9.15 22.38 -17.77
C ARG A 313 8.15 21.24 -17.52
N LYS A 314 8.34 20.08 -18.15
CA LYS A 314 7.48 18.91 -18.00
C LYS A 314 7.64 18.29 -16.60
N GLN A 315 8.86 18.17 -16.10
CA GLN A 315 9.16 17.70 -14.74
C GLN A 315 8.60 18.65 -13.68
N ARG A 316 8.79 19.97 -13.81
CA ARG A 316 8.18 20.94 -12.90
C ARG A 316 6.66 20.81 -12.86
N THR A 317 6.02 20.68 -14.02
CA THR A 317 4.56 20.50 -14.10
C THR A 317 4.13 19.21 -13.38
N LYS A 318 4.87 18.11 -13.57
CA LYS A 318 4.62 16.83 -12.92
C LYS A 318 4.78 16.93 -11.39
N MET A 319 5.78 17.68 -10.92
CA MET A 319 6.07 17.86 -9.48
C MET A 319 5.23 18.94 -8.81
N SER A 320 4.47 19.73 -9.58
CA SER A 320 3.63 20.81 -9.03
C SER A 320 2.19 20.39 -8.74
N LYS A 321 1.75 19.23 -9.25
CA LYS A 321 0.38 18.73 -9.08
C LYS A 321 0.36 17.32 -8.51
N SER A 322 -0.46 17.14 -7.48
CA SER A 322 -0.75 15.86 -6.83
C SER A 322 -2.11 15.30 -7.34
N LYS A 323 -2.61 14.18 -6.77
CA LYS A 323 -3.95 13.64 -7.15
C LYS A 323 -5.03 14.70 -6.90
N GLY A 324 -6.01 14.78 -7.81
CA GLY A 324 -7.05 15.82 -7.76
C GLY A 324 -6.59 17.21 -8.22
N GLY A 325 -5.35 17.37 -8.67
CA GLY A 325 -4.83 18.65 -9.20
C GLY A 325 -4.44 19.65 -8.12
N GLN A 326 -4.35 19.22 -6.85
CA GLN A 326 -3.88 20.06 -5.75
C GLN A 326 -2.40 20.44 -5.94
N ALA A 327 -2.03 21.60 -5.41
CA ALA A 327 -0.65 22.09 -5.48
C ALA A 327 0.24 21.31 -4.50
N VAL A 328 1.42 20.89 -4.97
CA VAL A 328 2.44 20.30 -4.10
C VAL A 328 3.12 21.41 -3.31
N THR A 329 2.93 21.41 -2.00
CA THR A 329 3.54 22.37 -1.06
C THR A 329 4.68 21.77 -0.25
N GLN A 330 4.75 20.45 -0.12
CA GLN A 330 5.77 19.74 0.66
C GLN A 330 6.23 18.48 -0.05
N VAL A 331 7.49 18.10 0.18
CA VAL A 331 8.10 16.90 -0.42
C VAL A 331 8.90 16.09 0.57
N ILE A 332 8.86 14.78 0.35
CA ILE A 332 9.72 13.80 0.99
C ILE A 332 10.77 13.30 0.00
N MET A 333 12.01 13.21 0.46
CA MET A 333 13.13 12.58 -0.24
C MET A 333 13.42 11.25 0.44
N GLN A 334 13.29 10.17 -0.30
CA GLN A 334 13.46 8.81 0.20
C GLN A 334 14.58 8.11 -0.57
N GLU A 335 15.33 7.26 0.12
CA GLU A 335 16.24 6.30 -0.50
C GLU A 335 15.48 5.47 -1.54
N GLY A 336 16.04 5.44 -2.74
CA GLY A 336 15.54 4.61 -3.81
C GLY A 336 15.86 3.14 -3.57
N VAL A 337 14.83 2.32 -3.41
CA VAL A 337 14.97 0.86 -3.29
C VAL A 337 14.83 0.25 -4.68
N TYR A 338 15.82 -0.53 -5.11
CA TYR A 338 15.74 -1.25 -6.38
C TYR A 338 14.68 -2.35 -6.32
N THR A 339 14.10 -2.70 -7.47
CA THR A 339 13.48 -4.01 -7.63
C THR A 339 14.22 -4.82 -8.69
N PHE A 340 14.60 -6.04 -8.34
CA PHE A 340 15.24 -7.00 -9.25
C PHE A 340 14.36 -8.23 -9.54
N GLU A 341 13.11 -8.19 -9.11
CA GLU A 341 12.11 -9.16 -9.50
C GLU A 341 11.66 -8.90 -10.93
N THR A 342 11.58 -9.98 -11.71
CA THR A 342 11.19 -9.92 -13.11
C THR A 342 10.15 -10.96 -13.44
N TRP A 343 9.28 -10.64 -14.39
CA TRP A 343 8.13 -11.44 -14.78
C TRP A 343 8.18 -11.87 -16.24
N GLY A 344 7.82 -13.13 -16.48
CA GLY A 344 7.66 -13.71 -17.81
C GLY A 344 8.97 -13.88 -18.60
N GLU A 345 8.84 -14.36 -19.83
CA GLU A 345 9.98 -14.59 -20.73
C GLU A 345 10.72 -13.30 -21.08
N GLN A 346 10.01 -12.16 -21.11
CA GLN A 346 10.60 -10.85 -21.39
C GLN A 346 11.28 -10.23 -20.17
N GLN A 347 11.27 -10.91 -19.01
CA GLN A 347 11.89 -10.44 -17.76
C GLN A 347 11.48 -9.01 -17.41
N ALA A 348 10.19 -8.71 -17.57
CA ALA A 348 9.63 -7.38 -17.29
C ALA A 348 9.74 -7.07 -15.80
N VAL A 349 10.10 -5.84 -15.43
CA VAL A 349 10.30 -5.48 -14.02
C VAL A 349 9.00 -5.61 -13.25
N ALA A 350 9.07 -6.23 -12.08
CA ALA A 350 7.94 -6.51 -11.21
C ALA A 350 8.19 -5.98 -9.79
N GLU A 351 7.12 -5.58 -9.09
CA GLU A 351 7.16 -5.31 -7.65
C GLU A 351 5.91 -5.89 -6.97
N PRO A 352 6.05 -6.56 -5.80
CA PRO A 352 4.93 -7.17 -5.11
C PRO A 352 4.07 -6.15 -4.37
N VAL A 353 2.77 -6.37 -4.40
CA VAL A 353 1.77 -5.63 -3.64
C VAL A 353 1.07 -6.61 -2.70
N VAL A 354 1.26 -6.44 -1.39
CA VAL A 354 0.70 -7.34 -0.35
C VAL A 354 -0.60 -6.75 0.18
N TYR A 355 -1.65 -7.55 0.25
CA TYR A 355 -2.97 -7.16 0.74
C TYR A 355 -3.24 -7.74 2.12
N MET A 356 -3.80 -6.90 2.99
CA MET A 356 -4.20 -7.27 4.34
C MET A 356 -5.62 -6.83 4.64
N LEU A 357 -6.34 -7.67 5.39
CA LEU A 357 -7.62 -7.38 6.03
C LEU A 357 -7.43 -7.64 7.53
N ASP A 358 -7.81 -6.69 8.38
CA ASP A 358 -7.31 -6.62 9.76
C ASP A 358 -5.77 -6.75 9.76
N HIS A 359 -5.19 -7.55 10.65
CA HIS A 359 -3.76 -7.83 10.73
C HIS A 359 -3.35 -9.09 9.94
N PHE A 360 -4.27 -9.67 9.16
CA PHE A 360 -4.02 -10.88 8.38
C PHE A 360 -3.58 -10.56 6.96
N VAL A 361 -2.48 -11.15 6.51
CA VAL A 361 -2.10 -11.13 5.10
C VAL A 361 -3.01 -12.08 4.35
N VAL A 362 -3.82 -11.55 3.42
CA VAL A 362 -4.85 -12.33 2.69
C VAL A 362 -4.42 -12.69 1.27
N GLY A 363 -3.29 -12.15 0.81
CA GLY A 363 -2.73 -12.40 -0.51
C GLY A 363 -1.97 -11.17 -1.00
N GLY A 364 -1.78 -11.10 -2.30
CA GLY A 364 -1.07 -10.02 -2.96
C GLY A 364 -0.88 -10.37 -4.43
N PHE A 365 -0.41 -9.43 -5.24
CA PHE A 365 -0.15 -9.62 -6.66
C PHE A 365 1.08 -8.84 -7.09
N TYR A 366 1.57 -9.10 -8.30
CA TYR A 366 2.69 -8.35 -8.87
C TYR A 366 2.21 -7.25 -9.80
N ARG A 367 2.78 -6.06 -9.60
CA ARG A 367 2.70 -4.96 -10.56
C ARG A 367 3.85 -5.13 -11.55
N VAL A 368 3.52 -5.30 -12.83
CA VAL A 368 4.50 -5.57 -13.88
C VAL A 368 4.54 -4.42 -14.88
N HIS A 369 5.75 -3.99 -15.25
CA HIS A 369 5.93 -2.93 -16.23
C HIS A 369 7.02 -3.30 -17.25
N LYS A 370 6.64 -3.37 -18.53
CA LYS A 370 7.53 -3.79 -19.62
C LYS A 370 8.57 -2.73 -20.00
N GLU A 371 8.21 -1.45 -19.86
CA GLU A 371 9.02 -0.33 -20.34
C GLU A 371 9.76 0.45 -19.23
N ARG A 372 9.71 0.00 -17.97
CA ARG A 372 10.33 0.71 -16.83
C ARG A 372 11.50 -0.08 -16.27
N GLY A 373 12.55 0.64 -15.89
CA GLY A 373 13.72 0.09 -15.22
C GLY A 373 13.53 -0.12 -13.71
N SER A 374 14.50 -0.78 -13.10
CA SER A 374 14.52 -1.17 -11.67
C SER A 374 14.55 -0.01 -10.67
N THR A 375 14.86 1.22 -11.13
CA THR A 375 14.88 2.46 -10.32
C THR A 375 13.70 3.37 -10.61
N GLU A 376 12.84 3.02 -11.56
CA GLU A 376 11.71 3.83 -11.96
C GLU A 376 10.44 3.44 -11.18
N ASN A 377 9.53 4.40 -11.02
CA ASN A 377 8.20 4.12 -10.49
C ASN A 377 7.42 3.23 -11.47
N LEU A 378 7.03 2.02 -11.05
CA LEU A 378 6.22 1.12 -11.87
C LEU A 378 4.73 1.47 -11.80
N ASN A 379 4.30 2.29 -10.84
CA ASN A 379 2.96 2.87 -10.79
C ASN A 379 2.80 4.02 -11.82
N ALA A 380 2.88 3.66 -13.10
CA ALA A 380 2.88 4.59 -14.22
C ALA A 380 2.06 4.03 -15.40
N PRO A 381 1.55 4.88 -16.31
CA PRO A 381 0.83 4.42 -17.49
C PRO A 381 1.64 3.37 -18.29
N GLY A 382 0.99 2.28 -18.68
CA GLY A 382 1.65 1.11 -19.31
C GLY A 382 1.88 -0.06 -18.36
N MET A 383 1.68 0.13 -17.05
CA MET A 383 1.64 -0.97 -16.09
C MET A 383 0.43 -1.89 -16.32
N HIS A 384 0.62 -3.16 -15.99
CA HIS A 384 -0.45 -4.13 -15.85
C HIS A 384 -0.22 -4.92 -14.55
N PHE A 385 -1.28 -5.52 -14.04
CA PHE A 385 -1.19 -6.46 -12.94
C PHE A 385 -1.28 -7.84 -13.52
N GLU A 386 -0.34 -8.70 -13.15
CA GLU A 386 -0.43 -10.11 -13.48
C GLU A 386 -1.24 -10.78 -12.36
N PRO A 387 -2.45 -11.30 -12.66
CA PRO A 387 -3.39 -11.81 -11.66
C PRO A 387 -2.95 -13.14 -11.05
N LEU A 388 -1.67 -13.52 -11.17
CA LEU A 388 -1.09 -14.55 -10.33
C LEU A 388 -0.82 -13.95 -8.96
N ALA A 389 -1.91 -13.73 -8.24
CA ALA A 389 -1.83 -13.45 -6.83
C ALA A 389 -1.06 -14.58 -6.17
N PHE A 390 -0.11 -14.19 -5.31
CA PHE A 390 0.97 -15.03 -4.80
C PHE A 390 0.64 -16.52 -4.87
N ALA A 391 1.41 -17.28 -5.65
CA ALA A 391 1.14 -18.70 -5.90
C ALA A 391 1.04 -19.50 -4.59
N GLU A 392 1.63 -18.98 -3.52
CA GLU A 392 1.56 -19.50 -2.16
C GLU A 392 1.18 -18.39 -1.17
N SER A 393 0.59 -18.77 -0.04
CA SER A 393 0.20 -17.84 1.01
C SER A 393 1.41 -17.29 1.78
N CYS A 394 1.35 -16.01 2.20
CA CYS A 394 2.40 -15.34 2.98
C CYS A 394 2.50 -15.77 4.45
N ASN A 395 1.74 -16.76 4.90
CA ASN A 395 1.64 -17.17 6.31
C ASN A 395 1.96 -18.65 6.53
N THR A 396 2.56 -19.31 5.54
CA THR A 396 2.95 -20.73 5.59
C THR A 396 4.43 -20.92 5.27
N PRO A 397 5.37 -20.32 6.05
CA PRO A 397 6.79 -20.60 5.89
C PRO A 397 7.06 -22.10 6.12
N ASP A 398 8.11 -22.61 5.48
CA ASP A 398 8.50 -24.01 5.50
C ASP A 398 10.00 -24.14 5.82
N GLU A 399 10.29 -24.51 7.06
CA GLU A 399 11.66 -24.72 7.57
C GLU A 399 12.41 -25.86 6.84
N SER A 400 11.70 -26.75 6.14
CA SER A 400 12.31 -27.83 5.37
C SER A 400 12.77 -27.42 3.97
N LYS A 401 12.38 -26.22 3.52
CA LYS A 401 12.76 -25.65 2.22
C LYS A 401 13.86 -24.61 2.37
N ALA A 402 14.50 -24.28 1.25
CA ALA A 402 15.49 -23.21 1.21
C ALA A 402 14.87 -21.86 1.66
N PRO A 403 15.64 -20.97 2.31
CA PRO A 403 15.16 -19.65 2.74
C PRO A 403 14.55 -18.79 1.62
N ASP A 404 15.05 -18.94 0.39
CA ASP A 404 14.60 -18.22 -0.80
C ASP A 404 13.49 -18.96 -1.57
N ALA A 405 13.06 -20.13 -1.10
CA ALA A 405 11.91 -20.82 -1.66
C ALA A 405 10.66 -19.95 -1.52
N ASN A 406 9.75 -20.06 -2.50
CA ASN A 406 8.48 -19.32 -2.55
C ASN A 406 7.79 -19.11 -1.19
N PRO A 407 7.51 -20.14 -0.35
CA PRO A 407 6.78 -19.93 0.90
C PRO A 407 7.53 -19.03 1.88
N ASN A 408 8.86 -19.15 1.93
CA ASN A 408 9.72 -18.40 2.84
C ASN A 408 9.91 -16.96 2.36
N ARG A 409 10.06 -16.77 1.03
CA ARG A 409 10.03 -15.46 0.37
C ARG A 409 8.73 -14.70 0.66
N PHE A 410 7.59 -15.35 0.42
CA PHE A 410 6.28 -14.74 0.66
C PHE A 410 6.02 -14.47 2.14
N TYR A 411 6.56 -15.30 3.04
CA TYR A 411 6.55 -15.01 4.47
C TYR A 411 7.34 -13.74 4.81
N ALA A 412 8.54 -13.56 4.25
CA ALA A 412 9.31 -12.33 4.43
C ALA A 412 8.55 -11.10 3.92
N TYR A 413 7.87 -11.20 2.77
CA TYR A 413 7.00 -10.13 2.27
C TYR A 413 5.85 -9.85 3.24
N GLY A 414 5.22 -10.88 3.80
CA GLY A 414 4.18 -10.76 4.81
C GLY A 414 4.66 -10.12 6.12
N VAL A 415 5.90 -10.39 6.55
CA VAL A 415 6.51 -9.72 7.71
C VAL A 415 6.65 -8.23 7.44
N ILE A 416 7.29 -7.84 6.33
CA ILE A 416 7.52 -6.42 6.00
C ILE A 416 6.21 -5.66 5.79
N ALA A 417 5.23 -6.27 5.12
CA ALA A 417 3.91 -5.69 4.94
C ALA A 417 3.20 -5.46 6.28
N ARG A 418 3.30 -6.40 7.23
CA ARG A 418 2.72 -6.26 8.57
C ARG A 418 3.43 -5.19 9.42
N LEU A 419 4.74 -4.98 9.23
CA LEU A 419 5.45 -3.84 9.86
C LEU A 419 4.90 -2.50 9.34
N ALA A 420 4.69 -2.39 8.02
CA ALA A 420 4.09 -1.20 7.42
C ALA A 420 2.64 -0.99 7.87
N LEU A 421 1.87 -2.08 8.00
CA LEU A 421 0.51 -2.04 8.56
C LEU A 421 0.51 -1.58 10.02
N LEU A 422 1.46 -2.04 10.84
CA LEU A 422 1.57 -1.64 12.24
C LEU A 422 1.92 -0.16 12.36
N ALA A 423 2.78 0.35 11.47
CA ALA A 423 3.06 1.78 11.38
C ALA A 423 1.80 2.59 11.03
N ALA A 424 1.01 2.11 10.06
CA ALA A 424 -0.27 2.73 9.73
C ALA A 424 -1.28 2.62 10.87
N ALA A 425 -1.25 1.55 11.68
CA ALA A 425 -2.08 1.40 12.87
C ALA A 425 -1.71 2.42 13.96
N ARG A 426 -0.41 2.68 14.16
CA ARG A 426 0.08 3.69 15.12
C ARG A 426 -0.30 5.11 14.67
N GLU A 427 -0.17 5.39 13.38
CA GLU A 427 -0.68 6.61 12.76
C GLU A 427 -2.21 6.74 12.96
N TYR A 428 -2.96 5.64 12.79
CA TYR A 428 -4.41 5.60 13.03
C TYR A 428 -4.78 5.97 14.47
N ALA A 429 -3.99 5.51 15.45
CA ALA A 429 -4.26 5.73 16.87
C ALA A 429 -4.04 7.19 17.31
N GLU A 430 -3.26 7.98 16.56
CA GLU A 430 -3.10 9.43 16.78
C GLU A 430 -4.30 10.24 16.24
N HIS A 431 -5.23 9.55 15.56
CA HIS A 431 -6.30 10.10 14.76
C HIS A 431 -7.67 9.45 15.09
N PRO A 432 -8.12 9.48 16.35
CA PRO A 432 -9.28 8.72 16.84
C PRO A 432 -10.64 9.16 16.28
#